data_AF-A0A5K0ZZC2-F1
#
_entry.id   AF-A0A5K0ZZC2-F1
#
_cell.length_a   1.000
_cell.length_b   1.000
_cell.length_c   1.000
_cell.angle_alpha   90.00
_cell.angle_beta   90.00
_cell.angle_gamma   90.00
#
_symmetry.space_group_name_H-M   'P 1'
#
loop_
_entity.id
_entity.type
_entity.pdbx_description
1 polymer ?
#
loop_
_entity_poly.entity_id
_entity_poly.type
_entity_poly.pdbx_seq_one_letter_code
_entity_poly.pdbx_strand_id
1 'polypeptide(L)'
;EAQLAMEKMDGRLACGRPLVVRFAGEKTTADASKSSKGADDLKKSGTFGCFTSHMSRSSKIAAIKNKLKSMEEENCSSVKKPRQAGTSI
;
A
#
# COMPACT_ATOMS: atom_id res chain seq x y z
N GLU A 1 -31.11 -5.90 -11.58
CA GLU A 1 -30.15 -6.70 -10.78
C GLU A 1 -28.84 -7.00 -11.53
N ALA A 2 -28.87 -7.74 -12.66
CA ALA A 2 -27.65 -8.13 -13.38
C ALA A 2 -26.73 -6.96 -13.82
N GLN A 3 -27.30 -5.83 -14.26
CA GLN A 3 -26.53 -4.63 -14.60
C GLN A 3 -25.80 -4.04 -13.39
N LEU A 4 -26.46 -4.02 -12.23
CA LEU A 4 -25.87 -3.52 -10.99
C LEU A 4 -24.73 -4.43 -10.52
N ALA A 5 -24.88 -5.75 -10.70
CA ALA A 5 -23.83 -6.72 -10.37
C ALA A 5 -22.59 -6.50 -11.24
N MET A 6 -22.76 -6.35 -12.55
CA MET A 6 -21.69 -6.01 -13.48
C MET A 6 -20.94 -4.74 -13.03
N GLU A 7 -21.65 -3.64 -12.79
CA GLU A 7 -21.05 -2.36 -12.38
C GLU A 7 -20.32 -2.44 -11.04
N LYS A 8 -20.89 -3.15 -10.06
CA LYS A 8 -20.37 -3.14 -8.67
C LYS A 8 -19.30 -4.19 -8.40
N MET A 9 -19.28 -5.29 -9.16
CA MET A 9 -18.44 -6.45 -8.87
C MET A 9 -17.28 -6.64 -9.84
N ASP A 10 -17.35 -6.09 -11.06
CA ASP A 10 -16.22 -6.16 -11.99
C ASP A 10 -14.98 -5.46 -11.40
N GLY A 11 -13.84 -6.14 -11.45
CA GLY A 11 -12.57 -5.67 -10.87
C GLY A 11 -12.48 -5.75 -9.34
N ARG A 12 -13.54 -6.12 -8.60
CA ARG A 12 -13.44 -6.30 -7.14
C ARG A 12 -12.56 -7.48 -6.77
N LEU A 13 -11.89 -7.41 -5.62
CA LEU A 13 -11.00 -8.48 -5.17
C LEU A 13 -11.77 -9.58 -4.43
N ALA A 14 -11.53 -10.84 -4.82
CA ALA A 14 -11.88 -12.03 -4.06
C ALA A 14 -10.62 -12.88 -3.85
N CYS A 15 -10.28 -13.21 -2.59
CA CYS A 15 -9.04 -13.91 -2.25
C CYS A 15 -7.77 -13.24 -2.83
N GLY A 16 -7.77 -11.90 -2.92
CA GLY A 16 -6.66 -11.11 -3.47
C GLY A 16 -6.56 -11.08 -5.00
N ARG A 17 -7.53 -11.64 -5.73
CA ARG A 17 -7.58 -11.63 -7.20
C ARG A 17 -8.77 -10.80 -7.70
N PRO A 18 -8.60 -9.94 -8.73
CA PRO A 18 -9.72 -9.22 -9.33
C PRO A 18 -10.74 -10.15 -9.98
N LEU A 19 -12.01 -9.89 -9.76
CA LEU A 19 -13.15 -10.55 -10.38
C LEU A 19 -13.38 -9.99 -11.79
N VAL A 20 -13.90 -10.83 -12.68
CA VAL A 20 -14.41 -10.40 -13.99
C VAL A 20 -15.86 -10.84 -14.08
N VAL A 21 -16.76 -9.88 -14.30
CA VAL A 21 -18.20 -10.13 -14.45
C VAL A 21 -18.60 -9.81 -15.88
N ARG A 22 -19.45 -10.65 -16.50
CA ARG A 22 -19.96 -10.44 -17.86
C ARG A 22 -21.38 -10.94 -18.02
N PHE A 23 -22.12 -10.37 -18.97
CA PHE A 23 -23.41 -10.92 -19.35
C PHE A 23 -23.23 -12.20 -20.16
N ALA A 24 -24.07 -13.20 -19.90
CA ALA A 24 -24.11 -14.40 -20.71
C ALA A 24 -24.61 -14.04 -22.12
N GLY A 25 -23.81 -14.37 -23.15
CA GLY A 25 -24.11 -14.05 -24.55
C GLY A 25 -23.47 -12.75 -25.06
N GLU A 26 -22.73 -12.03 -24.22
CA GLU A 26 -21.87 -10.93 -24.67
C GLU A 26 -20.70 -11.48 -25.50
N LYS A 27 -20.80 -11.33 -26.82
CA LYS A 27 -19.76 -11.70 -27.78
C LYS A 27 -18.71 -10.60 -27.83
N THR A 28 -17.65 -10.78 -27.06
CA THR A 28 -16.49 -9.89 -27.01
C THR A 28 -15.80 -9.85 -28.37
N THR A 29 -15.86 -8.72 -29.08
CA THR A 29 -14.99 -8.45 -30.24
C THR A 29 -13.53 -8.15 -29.82
N ALA A 30 -13.16 -8.50 -28.59
CA ALA A 30 -11.93 -8.09 -27.91
C ALA A 30 -11.03 -9.26 -27.48
N ASP A 31 -11.22 -10.47 -28.01
CA ASP A 31 -10.25 -11.57 -27.89
C ASP A 31 -9.02 -11.38 -28.81
N ALA A 32 -8.80 -10.17 -29.35
CA ALA A 32 -7.65 -9.84 -30.19
C ALA A 32 -6.55 -9.00 -29.50
N SER A 33 -6.64 -8.68 -28.20
CA SER A 33 -5.59 -7.84 -27.57
C SER A 33 -5.33 -8.04 -26.07
N LYS A 34 -5.59 -9.23 -25.50
CA LYS A 34 -5.06 -9.57 -24.17
C LYS A 34 -4.31 -10.91 -24.15
N SER A 35 -3.53 -11.11 -25.20
CA SER A 35 -2.41 -12.04 -25.23
C SER A 35 -1.10 -11.24 -25.26
N SER A 36 -0.77 -10.62 -24.13
CA SER A 36 0.61 -10.41 -23.72
C SER A 36 0.60 -10.28 -22.18
N LYS A 37 1.02 -11.34 -21.49
CA LYS A 37 2.41 -11.51 -21.04
C LYS A 37 2.65 -10.62 -19.83
N GLY A 38 2.99 -11.26 -18.71
CA GLY A 38 3.28 -10.56 -17.46
C GLY A 38 4.20 -9.36 -17.67
N ALA A 39 3.77 -8.23 -17.15
CA ALA A 39 4.52 -7.02 -16.86
C ALA A 39 3.67 -6.37 -15.77
N ASP A 40 4.07 -6.38 -14.50
CA ASP A 40 5.17 -5.55 -13.99
C ASP A 40 4.99 -4.10 -14.48
N ASP A 41 4.82 -3.21 -13.51
CA ASP A 41 4.61 -1.76 -13.65
C ASP A 41 3.23 -1.27 -14.14
N LEU A 42 2.45 -0.65 -13.24
CA LEU A 42 2.44 0.81 -13.10
C LEU A 42 1.33 1.31 -12.11
N LYS A 43 1.77 1.91 -11.00
CA LYS A 43 1.07 2.93 -10.17
C LYS A 43 -0.11 2.50 -9.26
N LYS A 44 0.26 1.83 -8.16
CA LYS A 44 0.19 2.38 -6.80
C LYS A 44 -0.89 3.45 -6.51
N SER A 45 -2.06 3.01 -6.09
CA SER A 45 -2.79 3.61 -4.95
C SER A 45 -3.78 2.59 -4.39
N GLY A 46 -3.63 2.24 -3.11
CA GLY A 46 -4.60 1.40 -2.42
C GLY A 46 -4.17 -0.04 -2.14
N THR A 47 -2.92 -0.28 -1.71
CA THR A 47 -2.62 -1.51 -0.96
C THR A 47 -1.53 -1.19 0.07
N PHE A 48 -1.93 -1.07 1.33
CA PHE A 48 -1.03 -0.97 2.49
C PHE A 48 -0.35 -2.33 2.79
N GLY A 49 0.23 -2.96 1.78
CA GLY A 49 0.95 -4.22 1.89
C GLY A 49 1.81 -4.40 0.65
N CYS A 50 3.12 -4.45 0.82
CA CYS A 50 4.11 -4.69 -0.24
C CYS A 50 4.57 -3.49 -1.11
N PHE A 51 4.82 -2.30 -0.52
CA PHE A 51 5.72 -1.32 -1.16
C PHE A 51 7.20 -1.57 -0.86
N THR A 52 7.53 -2.63 -0.13
CA THR A 52 8.91 -3.04 0.14
C THR A 52 9.58 -3.68 -1.07
N SER A 53 8.83 -4.03 -2.13
CA SER A 53 9.42 -4.65 -3.33
C SER A 53 10.18 -3.62 -4.19
N HIS A 54 9.57 -2.46 -4.47
CA HIS A 54 10.11 -1.43 -5.37
C HIS A 54 10.95 -0.36 -4.63
N MET A 55 11.91 -0.78 -3.83
CA MET A 55 12.89 0.13 -3.22
C MET A 55 14.29 -0.41 -3.48
N SER A 56 15.20 0.48 -3.91
CA SER A 56 16.61 0.13 -4.03
C SER A 56 17.14 -0.42 -2.70
N ARG A 57 18.12 -1.33 -2.75
CA ARG A 57 18.76 -1.87 -1.54
C ARG A 57 19.22 -0.75 -0.60
N SER A 58 19.80 0.30 -1.16
CA SER A 58 20.28 1.48 -0.42
C SER A 58 19.13 2.22 0.28
N SER A 59 17.99 2.40 -0.39
CA SER A 59 16.81 3.05 0.20
C SER A 59 16.24 2.25 1.38
N LYS A 60 16.23 0.91 1.29
CA LYS A 60 15.80 0.03 2.39
C LYS A 60 16.74 0.15 3.60
N ILE A 61 18.04 0.13 3.36
CA ILE A 61 19.06 0.28 4.41
C ILE A 61 18.93 1.63 5.11
N ALA A 62 18.78 2.72 4.36
CA ALA A 62 18.62 4.06 4.92
C ALA A 62 17.36 4.18 5.79
N ALA A 63 16.22 3.62 5.35
CA ALA A 63 14.99 3.62 6.11
C ALA A 63 15.12 2.89 7.46
N ILE A 64 15.76 1.70 7.46
CA ILE A 64 16.00 0.94 8.70
C ILE A 64 16.95 1.72 9.62
N LYS A 65 18.06 2.24 9.08
CA LYS A 65 19.04 3.02 9.85
C LYS A 65 18.38 4.24 10.52
N ASN A 66 17.56 4.98 9.79
CA ASN A 66 16.88 6.15 10.32
C ASN A 66 15.85 5.78 11.39
N LYS A 67 15.12 4.67 11.20
CA LYS A 67 14.16 4.17 12.19
C LYS A 67 14.86 3.78 13.51
N LEU A 68 16.00 3.08 13.43
CA LEU A 68 16.77 2.71 14.62
C LEU A 68 17.29 3.94 15.38
N LYS A 69 17.85 4.92 14.66
CA LYS A 69 18.30 6.19 15.26
C LYS A 69 17.17 6.95 15.94
N SER A 70 16.01 7.05 15.29
CA SER A 70 14.85 7.73 15.86
C SER A 70 14.35 7.05 17.13
N MET A 71 14.40 5.72 17.20
CA MET A 71 14.05 4.98 18.42
C MET A 71 15.05 5.31 19.55
N GLU A 72 16.35 5.31 19.26
CA GLU A 72 17.39 5.68 20.25
C GLU A 72 17.21 7.11 20.79
N GLU A 73 16.88 8.08 19.92
CA GLU A 73 16.65 9.49 20.31
C GLU A 73 15.35 9.68 21.10
N GLU A 74 14.27 8.96 20.76
CA GLU A 74 13.00 8.98 21.50
C GLU A 74 13.19 8.38 22.92
N ASN A 75 13.96 7.30 23.03
CA ASN A 75 14.33 6.73 24.32
C ASN A 75 15.19 7.67 25.17
N CYS A 76 16.06 8.50 24.56
CA CYS A 76 16.90 9.47 25.27
C CYS A 76 16.22 10.80 25.58
N SER A 77 15.21 11.21 24.80
CA SER A 77 14.51 12.49 24.97
C SER A 77 13.37 12.46 26.00
N SER A 78 13.01 11.27 26.50
CA SER A 78 12.04 11.10 27.59
C SER A 78 12.54 11.56 28.98
N VAL A 79 13.82 11.94 29.10
CA VAL A 79 14.41 12.42 30.35
C VAL A 79 14.92 13.86 30.17
N LYS A 80 14.03 14.87 30.11
CA LYS A 80 14.24 16.24 30.69
C LYS A 80 12.95 17.08 30.60
N LYS A 81 12.14 17.05 31.66
CA LYS A 81 11.46 18.26 32.13
C LYS A 81 11.77 18.42 33.62
N PRO A 82 12.69 19.32 34.03
CA PRO A 82 12.68 19.76 35.42
C PRO A 82 11.35 20.48 35.65
N ARG A 83 10.56 20.00 36.62
CA ARG A 83 9.53 20.81 37.26
C ARG A 83 10.20 22.09 37.73
N GLN A 84 9.67 23.25 37.35
CA GLN A 84 10.00 24.51 37.99
C GLN A 84 9.70 24.35 39.49
N ALA A 85 10.76 24.17 40.28
CA ALA A 85 10.72 24.27 41.72
C ALA A 85 10.61 25.76 42.06
N GLY A 86 9.74 26.07 43.00
CA GLY A 86 9.42 27.43 43.41
C GLY A 86 10.62 28.20 43.92
N THR A 87 10.55 29.51 43.75
CA THR A 87 11.36 30.47 44.47
C THR A 87 10.52 30.94 45.66
N SER A 88 10.91 30.55 46.88
CA SER A 88 10.57 31.26 48.11
C SER A 88 11.69 32.25 48.41
N ILE A 89 11.35 33.53 48.59
CA ILE A 89 11.50 34.35 49.81
C ILE A 89 10.77 35.68 49.60
#